data_AF-A0A961PPA3-F1
#
_entry.id   AF-A0A961PPA3-F1
#
_cell.length_a   1.000
_cell.length_b   1.000
_cell.length_c   1.000
_cell.angle_alpha   90.00
_cell.angle_beta   90.00
_cell.angle_gamma   90.00
#
_symmetry.space_group_name_H-M   'P 1'
#
loop_
_entity.id
_entity.type
_entity.pdbx_description
1 polymer ?
#
loop_
_entity_poly.entity_id
_entity_poly.type
_entity_poly.pdbx_seq_one_letter_code
_entity_poly.pdbx_strand_id
1 'polypeptide(L)'
;MALFNLRSGKGASDKNETLAAFLDGASIEVMPRTAAKIDSFTGLLPAGTRVYVAHIEGTSVEDMADTVGRLAAEGFAPMPHIPARS
;
A
#
# COMPACT_ATOMS: atom_id res chain seq x y z
N MET A 1 -46.95 -28.45 -17.50
CA MET A 1 -46.95 -27.29 -16.58
C MET A 1 -45.52 -26.94 -16.25
N ALA A 2 -45.15 -25.67 -16.38
CA ALA A 2 -43.75 -25.24 -16.40
C ALA A 2 -43.10 -25.25 -15.01
N LEU A 3 -41.91 -25.87 -14.91
CA LEU A 3 -40.94 -25.62 -13.85
C LEU A 3 -40.32 -24.25 -14.08
N PHE A 4 -40.56 -23.30 -13.18
CA PHE A 4 -39.84 -22.03 -13.19
C PHE A 4 -38.53 -22.17 -12.43
N ASN A 5 -37.42 -22.25 -13.18
CA ASN A 5 -36.07 -22.12 -12.65
C ASN A 5 -35.75 -20.63 -12.54
N LEU A 6 -36.12 -20.01 -11.41
CA LEU A 6 -35.70 -18.64 -11.09
C LEU A 6 -34.20 -18.64 -10.81
N ARG A 7 -33.39 -18.37 -11.85
CA ARG A 7 -32.02 -17.88 -11.61
C ARG A 7 -32.15 -16.56 -10.88
N SER A 8 -31.79 -16.53 -9.60
CA SER A 8 -31.53 -15.28 -8.89
C SER A 8 -30.54 -14.48 -9.73
N GLY A 9 -30.93 -13.30 -10.20
CA GLY A 9 -30.05 -12.41 -10.93
C GLY A 9 -28.83 -12.10 -10.08
N LYS A 10 -27.70 -12.74 -10.39
CA LYS A 10 -26.39 -12.38 -9.88
C LYS A 10 -26.00 -11.12 -10.66
N GLY A 11 -26.32 -9.95 -10.13
CA GLY A 11 -26.39 -8.74 -10.95
C GLY A 11 -26.21 -7.42 -10.20
N ALA A 12 -25.45 -7.43 -9.12
CA ALA A 12 -24.69 -6.29 -8.64
C ALA A 12 -23.54 -6.88 -7.85
N SER A 13 -22.32 -6.92 -8.39
CA SER A 13 -21.17 -7.03 -7.51
C SER A 13 -21.28 -5.85 -6.55
N ASP A 14 -21.15 -6.12 -5.26
CA ASP A 14 -21.23 -5.07 -4.26
C ASP A 14 -20.15 -4.05 -4.64
N LYS A 15 -20.48 -2.75 -4.76
CA LYS A 15 -19.52 -1.75 -5.27
C LYS A 15 -18.21 -1.77 -4.47
N ASN A 16 -18.31 -2.17 -3.19
CA ASN A 16 -17.20 -2.37 -2.29
C ASN A 16 -16.32 -3.57 -2.68
N GLU A 17 -16.89 -4.69 -3.13
CA GLU A 17 -16.12 -5.83 -3.64
C GLU A 17 -15.37 -5.46 -4.91
N THR A 18 -16.01 -4.72 -5.81
CA THR A 18 -15.35 -4.23 -7.04
C THR A 18 -14.21 -3.27 -6.72
N LEU A 19 -14.40 -2.36 -5.76
CA LEU A 19 -13.34 -1.45 -5.32
C LEU A 19 -12.20 -2.19 -4.61
N ALA A 20 -12.52 -3.15 -3.74
CA ALA A 20 -11.53 -3.96 -3.04
C ALA A 20 -10.67 -4.77 -4.03
N ALA A 21 -11.29 -5.37 -5.04
CA ALA A 21 -10.58 -6.07 -6.11
C ALA A 21 -9.72 -5.12 -6.96
N PHE A 22 -10.19 -3.89 -7.20
CA PHE A 22 -9.41 -2.88 -7.94
C PHE A 22 -8.17 -2.41 -7.17
N LEU A 23 -8.27 -2.30 -5.85
CA LEU A 23 -7.17 -1.89 -4.97
C LEU A 23 -6.22 -3.04 -4.60
N ASP A 24 -6.51 -4.27 -5.01
CA ASP A 24 -5.64 -5.41 -4.75
C ASP A 24 -4.26 -5.20 -5.38
N GLY A 25 -3.21 -5.38 -4.56
CA GLY A 25 -1.83 -5.12 -4.96
C GLY A 25 -1.45 -3.64 -5.15
N ALA A 26 -2.30 -2.68 -4.77
CA ALA A 26 -1.94 -1.27 -4.81
C ALA A 26 -0.72 -0.96 -3.92
N SER A 27 0.12 -0.05 -4.38
CA SER A 27 1.28 0.48 -3.64
C SER A 27 1.02 1.89 -3.13
N ILE A 28 1.84 2.35 -2.19
CA ILE A 28 1.81 3.73 -1.68
C ILE A 28 3.20 4.37 -1.69
N GLU A 29 3.25 5.69 -1.51
CA GLU A 29 4.49 6.46 -1.36
C GLU A 29 4.46 7.29 -0.07
N VAL A 30 5.59 7.34 0.63
CA VAL A 30 5.79 8.16 1.82
C VAL A 30 7.15 8.85 1.79
N MET A 31 7.26 9.96 2.52
CA MET A 31 8.54 10.56 2.87
C MET A 31 8.99 10.11 4.26
N PRO A 32 10.30 10.02 4.56
CA PRO A 32 10.80 9.70 5.90
C PRO A 32 10.18 10.54 7.02
N ARG A 33 10.13 11.87 6.86
CA ARG A 33 9.52 12.78 7.86
C ARG A 33 8.03 12.51 8.13
N THR A 34 7.32 11.94 7.18
CA THR A 34 5.89 11.60 7.32
C THR A 34 5.78 10.21 7.94
N ALA A 35 6.61 9.27 7.49
CA ALA A 35 6.69 7.93 8.04
C ALA A 35 7.07 7.97 9.54
N ALA A 36 7.93 8.90 9.97
CA ALA A 36 8.32 9.08 11.36
C ALA A 36 7.15 9.50 12.29
N LYS A 37 6.05 10.03 11.74
CA LYS A 37 4.84 10.37 12.49
C LYS A 37 3.85 9.20 12.60
N ILE A 38 4.16 8.09 11.95
CA ILE A 38 3.36 6.87 11.95
C ILE A 38 4.10 5.88 12.85
N ASP A 39 3.48 5.50 13.96
CA ASP A 39 4.05 4.57 14.93
C ASP A 39 4.23 3.17 14.34
N SER A 40 3.24 2.70 13.57
CA SER A 40 3.29 1.43 12.84
C SER A 40 2.37 1.43 11.62
N PHE A 41 2.84 0.85 10.52
CA PHE A 41 2.08 0.70 9.29
C PHE A 41 1.20 -0.55 9.27
N THR A 42 1.44 -1.53 10.14
CA THR A 42 0.73 -2.83 10.14
C THR A 42 -0.77 -2.71 10.41
N GLY A 43 -1.20 -1.65 11.09
CA GLY A 43 -2.62 -1.33 11.31
C GLY A 43 -3.27 -0.47 10.22
N LEU A 44 -2.47 0.04 9.27
CA LEU A 44 -2.91 0.98 8.23
C LEU A 44 -2.94 0.36 6.84
N LEU A 45 -2.02 -0.59 6.57
CA LEU A 45 -1.82 -1.18 5.26
C LEU A 45 -1.85 -2.71 5.35
N PRO A 46 -2.30 -3.39 4.29
CA PRO A 46 -2.12 -4.83 4.16
C PRO A 46 -0.65 -5.24 4.29
N ALA A 47 -0.38 -6.38 4.93
CA ALA A 47 0.97 -6.93 5.00
C ALA A 47 1.55 -7.16 3.59
N GLY A 48 2.85 -6.92 3.42
CA GLY A 48 3.52 -7.07 2.13
C GLY A 48 3.24 -5.96 1.12
N THR A 49 2.45 -4.93 1.46
CA THR A 49 2.26 -3.76 0.59
C THR A 49 3.62 -3.16 0.20
N ARG A 50 3.75 -2.79 -1.09
CA ARG A 50 4.91 -2.07 -1.59
C ARG A 50 4.84 -0.61 -1.19
N VAL A 51 5.88 -0.13 -0.51
CA VAL A 51 5.97 1.23 0.00
C VAL A 51 7.16 1.93 -0.62
N TYR A 52 6.91 2.92 -1.48
CA TYR A 52 7.95 3.77 -2.02
C TYR A 52 8.36 4.81 -0.98
N VAL A 53 9.67 4.99 -0.81
CA VAL A 53 10.22 5.97 0.14
C VAL A 53 10.90 7.06 -0.68
N ALA A 54 10.32 8.27 -0.65
CA ALA A 54 10.80 9.40 -1.44
C ALA A 54 12.01 10.05 -0.78
N HIS A 55 13.14 10.07 -1.50
CA HIS A 55 14.34 10.83 -1.15
C HIS A 55 14.32 12.15 -1.93
N ILE A 56 14.05 13.25 -1.21
CA ILE A 56 14.03 14.60 -1.77
C ILE A 56 15.01 15.50 -1.01
N GLU A 57 15.24 16.70 -1.53
CA GLU A 57 16.10 17.72 -0.91
C GLU A 57 15.75 17.93 0.58
N GLY A 58 16.78 17.94 1.43
CA GLY A 58 16.64 18.09 2.88
C GLY A 58 16.30 16.80 3.64
N THR A 59 16.23 15.65 2.96
CA THR A 59 16.16 14.33 3.60
C THR A 59 17.53 13.69 3.59
N SER A 60 18.04 13.23 4.74
CA SER A 60 19.32 12.54 4.79
C SER A 60 19.21 11.11 4.24
N VAL A 61 20.34 10.53 3.80
CA VAL A 61 20.41 9.13 3.39
C VAL A 61 20.16 8.21 4.59
N GLU A 62 20.58 8.64 5.77
CA GLU A 62 20.38 7.94 7.04
C GLU A 62 18.89 7.84 7.38
N ASP A 63 18.14 8.95 7.32
CA ASP A 63 16.68 8.92 7.54
C ASP A 63 15.96 8.00 6.56
N MET A 64 16.44 7.98 5.31
CA MET A 64 15.96 7.08 4.27
C MET A 64 16.22 5.61 4.62
N ALA A 65 17.45 5.27 4.98
CA ALA A 65 17.86 3.92 5.35
C ALA A 65 17.11 3.42 6.58
N ASP A 66 16.95 4.25 7.61
CA ASP A 66 16.22 3.93 8.82
C ASP A 66 14.74 3.67 8.53
N THR A 67 14.12 4.52 7.69
CA THR A 67 12.72 4.34 7.27
C THR A 67 12.54 3.03 6.52
N VAL A 68 13.42 2.71 5.57
CA VAL A 68 13.38 1.46 4.79
C VAL A 68 13.58 0.25 5.69
N GLY A 69 14.57 0.29 6.59
CA GLY A 69 14.85 -0.78 7.54
C GLY A 69 13.66 -1.07 8.45
N ARG A 70 13.03 -0.03 8.99
CA ARG A 70 11.81 -0.16 9.80
C ARG A 70 10.66 -0.79 9.01
N LEU A 71 10.37 -0.29 7.80
CA LEU A 71 9.30 -0.84 6.96
C LEU A 71 9.53 -2.32 6.61
N ALA A 72 10.78 -2.70 6.32
CA ALA A 72 11.13 -4.10 6.10
C ALA A 72 10.92 -4.96 7.35
N ALA A 73 11.31 -4.46 8.54
CA ALA A 73 11.11 -5.15 9.81
C ALA A 73 9.61 -5.32 10.16
N GLU A 74 8.76 -4.38 9.73
CA GLU A 74 7.30 -4.47 9.86
C GLU A 74 6.64 -5.39 8.81
N GLY A 75 7.41 -5.99 7.89
CA GLY A 75 6.91 -6.96 6.91
C GLY A 75 6.37 -6.35 5.62
N PHE A 76 6.74 -5.10 5.31
CA PHE A 76 6.43 -4.45 4.03
C PHE A 76 7.53 -4.66 2.99
N ALA A 77 7.23 -4.27 1.74
CA ALA A 77 8.20 -4.28 0.65
C ALA A 77 8.65 -2.84 0.33
N PRO A 78 9.60 -2.26 1.09
CA PRO A 78 10.05 -0.89 0.85
C PRO A 78 10.85 -0.77 -0.45
N MET A 79 10.72 0.38 -1.12
CA MET A 79 11.42 0.73 -2.34
C MET A 79 11.98 2.16 -2.24
N PRO A 80 13.24 2.35 -1.84
CA PRO A 80 13.82 3.68 -1.73
C PRO A 80 14.03 4.31 -3.11
N HIS A 81 13.70 5.59 -3.23
CA HIS A 81 14.15 6.42 -4.34
C HIS A 81 15.61 6.81 -4.12
N ILE A 82 16.43 6.70 -5.17
CA ILE A 82 17.82 7.12 -5.16
C ILE A 82 17.96 8.25 -6.18
N PRO A 83 18.14 9.51 -5.74
CA PRO A 83 18.30 10.62 -6.66
C PRO A 83 19.66 10.49 -7.38
N ALA A 84 19.65 10.66 -8.70
CA ALA A 84 20.87 10.57 -9.52
C ALA A 84 21.77 11.82 -9.42
N ARG A 85 21.29 12.88 -8.77
CA ARG A 85 22.00 14.13 -8.53
C ARG A 85 21.52 14.76 -7.21
N SER A 86 22.38 15.56 -6.60
CA SER A 86 22.07 16.45 -5.47
C SER A 86 21.67 17.83 -5.95
#